data_AF-A0ABD3N0X1-F1
#
_entry.id   AF-A0ABD3N0X1-F1
#
_cell.length_a   1.000
_cell.length_b   1.000
_cell.length_c   1.000
_cell.angle_alpha   90.00
_cell.angle_beta   90.00
_cell.angle_gamma   90.00
#
_symmetry.space_group_name_H-M   'P 1'
#
loop_
_entity.id
_entity.type
_entity.pdbx_description
1 polymer ?
#
loop_
_entity_poly.entity_id
_entity_poly.type
_entity_poly.pdbx_seq_one_letter_code
_entity_poly.pdbx_strand_id
1 'polypeptide(L)'
;MQSNTVATILLLFLNIFSTSHSYTMSSTHWKVHSAWSKAGIGTNIVLELRVPPSTACNVNVSIKKMPRIAFDMGSTPVFEAAIPAKHIFLSHGHIDHVGGVFSHARAHAVACGGEAPTYYAPAELLPQLEQCRDAMMALDASCLHPNGGRKSLVGAIFVAVRPGDEILLKGICSGSKTSFSMRAFAVDHCGHPALGYILVSRSSTGLKEEYQSLDKSALRDLAKAGVQLQSDPIENVEVAYTGDTCASGLTFDPSASVGKSVLYKQQLFQADVILCELTYLDSTENETGKQRAADRGHLHICELEKLFANSVIVGDGTKPDEAAETIPKCLTTAQKQQIVFYHLSGRSSPATRALDMIADGLPRYLRSRCHVAVASLLSTGEKNSLGRLIQPNGCISLNAYLAWRERPK
;
A
#
# COMPACT_ATOMS: atom_id res chain seq x y z
N MET A 1 -48.36 -22.26 31.30
CA MET A 1 -46.96 -22.12 31.78
C MET A 1 -45.98 -22.86 30.86
N GLN A 2 -46.02 -22.65 29.55
CA GLN A 2 -45.00 -23.10 28.59
C GLN A 2 -45.04 -22.13 27.41
N SER A 3 -44.24 -21.06 27.46
CA SER A 3 -44.10 -20.12 26.34
C SER A 3 -42.86 -19.23 26.44
N ASN A 4 -42.18 -19.15 27.60
CA ASN A 4 -41.13 -18.14 27.80
C ASN A 4 -39.69 -18.68 27.80
N THR A 5 -39.47 -19.99 27.60
CA THR A 5 -38.10 -20.56 27.63
C THR A 5 -37.45 -20.67 26.25
N VAL A 6 -38.23 -20.71 25.17
CA VAL A 6 -37.69 -20.88 23.80
C VAL A 6 -37.18 -19.55 23.21
N ALA A 7 -37.76 -18.41 23.61
CA ALA A 7 -37.34 -17.09 23.12
C ALA A 7 -35.94 -16.67 23.64
N THR A 8 -35.58 -17.07 24.86
CA THR A 8 -34.28 -16.70 25.48
C THR A 8 -33.12 -17.51 24.90
N ILE A 9 -33.35 -18.76 24.45
CA ILE A 9 -32.30 -19.59 23.83
C ILE A 9 -32.04 -19.16 22.38
N LEU A 10 -33.05 -18.66 21.66
CA LEU A 10 -32.89 -18.18 20.29
C LEU A 10 -32.12 -16.84 20.22
N LEU A 11 -32.27 -15.98 21.24
CA LEU A 11 -31.53 -14.71 21.36
C LEU A 11 -30.05 -14.89 21.78
N LEU A 12 -29.71 -16.01 22.43
CA LEU A 12 -28.32 -16.36 22.75
C LEU A 12 -27.58 -17.00 21.56
N PHE A 13 -28.28 -17.67 20.64
CA PHE A 13 -27.67 -18.22 19.42
C PHE A 13 -27.52 -17.20 18.27
N LEU A 14 -28.36 -16.16 18.23
CA LEU A 14 -28.26 -15.11 17.21
C LEU A 14 -27.15 -14.06 17.48
N ASN A 15 -26.62 -14.01 18.71
CA ASN A 15 -25.51 -13.11 19.07
C ASN A 15 -24.10 -13.72 18.88
N ILE A 16 -23.99 -14.97 18.41
CA ILE A 16 -22.68 -15.62 18.16
C ILE A 16 -22.27 -15.58 16.67
N PHE A 17 -23.16 -15.14 15.76
CA PHE A 17 -22.86 -15.07 14.32
C PHE A 17 -22.94 -13.66 13.70
N SER A 18 -23.06 -12.61 14.49
CA SER A 18 -23.13 -11.22 14.00
C SER A 18 -22.01 -10.33 14.52
N THR A 19 -20.77 -10.76 14.33
CA THR A 19 -19.61 -9.86 14.34
C THR A 19 -18.67 -10.17 13.17
N SER A 20 -19.19 -10.20 11.94
CA SER A 20 -18.33 -9.88 10.79
C SER A 20 -18.01 -8.39 10.83
N HIS A 21 -17.18 -7.98 11.81
CA HIS A 21 -16.43 -6.75 11.68
C HIS A 21 -15.57 -6.94 10.43
N SER A 22 -16.03 -6.43 9.29
CA SER A 22 -15.22 -6.32 8.08
C SER A 22 -14.09 -5.35 8.41
N TYR A 23 -13.03 -5.85 9.03
CA TYR A 23 -11.79 -5.11 9.26
C TYR A 23 -11.27 -4.71 7.89
N THR A 24 -11.59 -3.48 7.51
CA THR A 24 -11.12 -2.87 6.28
C THR A 24 -9.64 -2.59 6.49
N MET A 25 -8.79 -3.20 5.67
CA MET A 25 -7.35 -2.97 5.71
C MET A 25 -7.07 -1.50 5.47
N SER A 26 -6.61 -0.80 6.50
CA SER A 26 -6.55 0.65 6.50
C SER A 26 -5.55 1.21 7.49
N SER A 27 -4.93 2.31 7.10
CA SER A 27 -4.23 3.23 7.98
C SER A 27 -5.21 4.26 8.55
N THR A 28 -4.67 5.26 9.24
CA THR A 28 -5.42 6.41 9.75
C THR A 28 -6.32 7.05 8.68
N HIS A 29 -5.78 7.37 7.50
CA HIS A 29 -6.51 8.09 6.45
C HIS A 29 -6.77 7.28 5.19
N TRP A 30 -6.10 6.16 4.97
CA TRP A 30 -6.19 5.41 3.72
C TRP A 30 -6.71 4.01 3.95
N LYS A 31 -7.43 3.47 2.98
CA LYS A 31 -7.77 2.04 2.94
C LYS A 31 -7.23 1.41 1.66
N VAL A 32 -6.87 0.13 1.74
CA VAL A 32 -6.57 -0.69 0.57
C VAL A 32 -7.89 -0.98 -0.14
N HIS A 33 -8.16 -0.24 -1.22
CA HIS A 33 -9.41 -0.31 -1.98
C HIS A 33 -9.44 -1.57 -2.86
N SER A 34 -8.32 -1.86 -3.53
CA SER A 34 -8.10 -3.11 -4.27
C SER A 34 -6.64 -3.50 -4.20
N ALA A 35 -6.36 -4.79 -4.12
CA ALA A 35 -5.02 -5.35 -4.24
C ALA A 35 -5.09 -6.59 -5.13
N TRP A 36 -4.59 -6.47 -6.35
CA TRP A 36 -4.49 -7.58 -7.28
C TRP A 36 -3.07 -7.70 -7.80
N SER A 37 -2.51 -8.90 -7.68
CA SER A 37 -1.17 -9.17 -8.18
C SER A 37 -1.00 -10.65 -8.50
N LYS A 38 -0.27 -10.94 -9.57
CA LYS A 38 0.21 -12.28 -9.92
C LYS A 38 1.51 -12.13 -10.70
N ALA A 39 2.55 -12.78 -10.20
CA ALA A 39 3.89 -12.69 -10.77
C ALA A 39 3.90 -13.03 -12.26
N GLY A 40 4.47 -12.13 -13.06
CA GLY A 40 4.56 -12.23 -14.52
C GLY A 40 3.26 -11.98 -15.29
N ILE A 41 2.17 -11.59 -14.62
CA ILE A 41 0.87 -11.33 -15.27
C ILE A 41 0.42 -9.88 -15.07
N GLY A 42 0.39 -9.41 -13.83
CA GLY A 42 -0.03 -8.05 -13.54
C GLY A 42 -0.01 -7.73 -12.04
N THR A 43 0.34 -6.50 -11.69
CA THR A 43 0.26 -5.93 -10.34
C THR A 43 -0.41 -4.56 -10.39
N ASN A 44 -1.46 -4.37 -9.60
CA ASN A 44 -2.09 -3.08 -9.38
C ASN A 44 -2.74 -3.05 -7.99
N ILE A 45 -2.30 -2.10 -7.16
CA ILE A 45 -2.84 -1.91 -5.81
C ILE A 45 -3.33 -0.47 -5.70
N VAL A 46 -4.58 -0.28 -5.28
CA VAL A 46 -5.23 1.04 -5.20
C VAL A 46 -5.50 1.37 -3.74
N LEU A 47 -5.07 2.56 -3.34
CA LEU A 47 -5.47 3.16 -2.08
C LEU A 47 -6.57 4.20 -2.32
N GLU A 48 -7.55 4.24 -1.44
CA GLU A 48 -8.61 5.25 -1.45
C GLU A 48 -8.60 6.01 -0.12
N LEU A 49 -8.65 7.34 -0.20
CA LEU A 49 -8.73 8.19 0.98
C LEU A 49 -10.05 7.93 1.71
N ARG A 50 -10.00 7.84 3.05
CA ARG A 50 -11.16 7.65 3.92
C ARG A 50 -11.79 9.01 4.22
N VAL A 51 -13.13 9.03 4.27
CA VAL A 51 -13.85 10.20 4.79
C VAL A 51 -13.83 10.12 6.33
N PRO A 52 -13.35 11.16 7.04
CA PRO A 52 -13.54 11.22 8.48
C PRO A 52 -15.04 11.23 8.82
N PRO A 53 -15.50 10.47 9.83
CA PRO A 53 -16.92 10.38 10.19
C PRO A 53 -17.60 11.74 10.45
N SER A 54 -16.84 12.76 10.89
CA SER A 54 -17.34 14.08 11.26
C SER A 54 -17.51 15.07 10.10
N THR A 55 -17.00 14.77 8.90
CA THR A 55 -17.06 15.67 7.73
C THR A 55 -18.22 15.39 6.78
N ALA A 56 -19.05 14.38 7.08
CA ALA A 56 -20.22 14.01 6.27
C ALA A 56 -21.31 15.10 6.22
N CYS A 57 -21.21 16.16 7.03
CA CYS A 57 -22.26 17.15 7.17
C CYS A 57 -22.06 18.47 6.40
N ASN A 58 -20.91 18.75 5.74
CA ASN A 58 -20.73 20.08 5.11
C ASN A 58 -19.79 20.17 3.89
N VAL A 59 -19.53 19.06 3.17
CA VAL A 59 -18.81 19.15 1.90
C VAL A 59 -19.66 18.54 0.80
N ASN A 60 -19.98 19.34 -0.22
CA ASN A 60 -20.49 18.87 -1.51
C ASN A 60 -19.42 18.06 -2.28
N VAL A 61 -18.68 17.18 -1.60
CA VAL A 61 -18.04 16.05 -2.29
C VAL A 61 -19.19 15.11 -2.57
N SER A 62 -19.70 15.15 -3.80
CA SER A 62 -20.50 14.04 -4.30
C SER A 62 -19.74 12.77 -3.95
N ILE A 63 -20.38 11.84 -3.24
CA ILE A 63 -19.86 10.52 -2.80
C ILE A 63 -19.17 9.76 -3.96
N LYS A 64 -19.34 10.22 -5.20
CA LYS A 64 -18.86 9.65 -6.46
C LYS A 64 -17.35 9.65 -6.72
N LYS A 65 -16.45 10.40 -6.08
CA LYS A 65 -14.99 10.23 -6.34
C LYS A 65 -14.12 10.61 -5.15
N MET A 66 -13.97 9.69 -4.19
CA MET A 66 -12.89 9.81 -3.20
C MET A 66 -11.53 9.76 -3.91
N PRO A 67 -10.54 10.57 -3.47
CA PRO A 67 -9.20 10.52 -4.06
C PRO A 67 -8.60 9.12 -3.99
N ARG A 68 -8.04 8.67 -5.11
CA ARG A 68 -7.32 7.40 -5.22
C ARG A 68 -5.90 7.62 -5.70
N ILE A 69 -5.00 6.78 -5.20
CA ILE A 69 -3.65 6.61 -5.73
C ILE A 69 -3.42 5.14 -6.04
N ALA A 70 -2.51 4.84 -6.95
CA ALA A 70 -2.18 3.48 -7.32
C ALA A 70 -0.68 3.20 -7.21
N PHE A 71 -0.36 1.98 -6.80
CA PHE A 71 0.97 1.40 -6.93
C PHE A 71 0.94 0.41 -8.10
N ASP A 72 1.85 0.63 -9.03
CA ASP A 72 1.95 -0.07 -10.31
C ASP A 72 0.66 -0.06 -11.16
N MET A 73 0.83 -0.39 -12.43
CA MET A 73 -0.24 -0.40 -13.41
C MET A 73 -0.03 -1.56 -14.38
N GLY A 74 -0.07 -2.78 -13.85
CA GLY A 74 -0.15 -4.01 -14.65
C GLY A 74 -1.50 -4.20 -15.32
N SER A 75 -1.56 -5.16 -16.25
CA SER A 75 -2.83 -5.58 -16.85
C SER A 75 -3.58 -6.49 -15.88
N THR A 76 -4.59 -5.94 -15.20
CA THR A 76 -5.33 -6.64 -14.14
C THR A 76 -6.84 -6.60 -14.37
N PRO A 77 -7.61 -7.58 -13.88
CA PRO A 77 -9.07 -7.56 -13.96
C PRO A 77 -9.71 -6.52 -13.03
N VAL A 78 -8.95 -5.91 -12.11
CA VAL A 78 -9.42 -4.86 -11.19
C VAL A 78 -9.13 -3.45 -11.71
N PHE A 79 -8.74 -3.33 -12.99
CA PHE A 79 -8.34 -2.09 -13.63
C PHE A 79 -9.31 -0.92 -13.43
N GLU A 80 -10.61 -1.18 -13.39
CA GLU A 80 -11.65 -0.16 -13.12
C GLU A 80 -11.43 0.57 -11.79
N ALA A 81 -10.93 -0.12 -10.76
CA ALA A 81 -10.66 0.45 -9.45
C ALA A 81 -9.60 1.56 -9.52
N ALA A 82 -8.64 1.43 -10.45
CA ALA A 82 -7.53 2.36 -10.62
C ALA A 82 -7.87 3.55 -11.51
N ILE A 83 -8.89 3.47 -12.40
CA ILE A 83 -9.24 4.54 -13.35
C ILE A 83 -9.33 5.94 -12.71
N PRO A 84 -9.92 6.15 -11.52
CA PRO A 84 -9.98 7.48 -10.91
C PRO A 84 -8.63 7.98 -10.34
N ALA A 85 -7.60 7.15 -10.24
CA ALA A 85 -6.34 7.49 -9.63
C ALA A 85 -5.57 8.50 -10.50
N LYS A 86 -5.18 9.63 -9.88
CA LYS A 86 -4.43 10.69 -10.55
C LYS A 86 -2.92 10.58 -10.34
N HIS A 87 -2.50 10.01 -9.20
CA HIS A 87 -1.11 9.78 -8.86
C HIS A 87 -0.83 8.28 -8.85
N ILE A 88 0.08 7.84 -9.71
CA ILE A 88 0.47 6.44 -9.87
C ILE A 88 1.96 6.33 -9.62
N PHE A 89 2.35 5.42 -8.73
CA PHE A 89 3.73 5.18 -8.33
C PHE A 89 4.18 3.84 -8.90
N LEU A 90 5.04 3.89 -9.91
CA LEU A 90 5.61 2.71 -10.56
C LEU A 90 6.85 2.29 -9.78
N SER A 91 6.92 1.02 -9.36
CA SER A 91 8.07 0.47 -8.65
C SER A 91 9.24 0.24 -9.60
N HIS A 92 8.99 -0.42 -10.73
CA HIS A 92 10.00 -0.78 -11.72
C HIS A 92 9.37 -1.04 -13.10
N GLY A 93 10.19 -1.45 -14.08
CA GLY A 93 9.82 -1.49 -15.49
C GLY A 93 9.35 -2.84 -16.05
N HIS A 94 9.13 -3.88 -15.25
CA HIS A 94 8.64 -5.15 -15.80
C HIS A 94 7.20 -5.03 -16.30
N ILE A 95 6.87 -5.82 -17.32
CA ILE A 95 5.62 -5.66 -18.08
C ILE A 95 4.38 -5.90 -17.23
N ASP A 96 4.45 -6.76 -16.22
CA ASP A 96 3.38 -6.99 -15.27
C ASP A 96 3.20 -5.83 -14.27
N HIS A 97 4.11 -4.86 -14.22
CA HIS A 97 3.99 -3.66 -13.40
C HIS A 97 3.64 -2.41 -14.22
N VAL A 98 3.96 -2.37 -15.52
CA VAL A 98 3.72 -1.17 -16.37
C VAL A 98 2.83 -1.40 -17.58
N GLY A 99 2.46 -2.65 -17.90
CA GLY A 99 1.78 -3.00 -19.14
C GLY A 99 0.40 -2.37 -19.33
N GLY A 100 -0.24 -1.90 -18.25
CA GLY A 100 -1.52 -1.19 -18.26
C GLY A 100 -1.41 0.33 -18.27
N VAL A 101 -0.20 0.93 -18.24
CA VAL A 101 0.01 2.39 -18.09
C VAL A 101 -0.77 3.20 -19.12
N PHE A 102 -0.67 2.88 -20.41
CA PHE A 102 -1.29 3.68 -21.47
C PHE A 102 -2.79 3.44 -21.61
N SER A 103 -3.23 2.20 -21.39
CA SER A 103 -4.65 1.89 -21.25
C SER A 103 -5.25 2.70 -20.10
N HIS A 104 -4.54 2.82 -18.97
CA HIS A 104 -4.98 3.60 -17.82
C HIS A 104 -5.04 5.08 -18.15
N ALA A 105 -4.00 5.64 -18.77
CA ALA A 105 -3.96 7.05 -19.17
C ALA A 105 -5.17 7.41 -20.03
N ARG A 106 -5.47 6.56 -21.02
CA ARG A 106 -6.62 6.72 -21.92
C ARG A 106 -7.95 6.63 -21.18
N ALA A 107 -8.13 5.60 -20.35
CA ALA A 107 -9.36 5.38 -19.60
C ALA A 107 -9.61 6.49 -18.55
N HIS A 108 -8.56 6.92 -17.85
CA HIS A 108 -8.59 8.04 -16.92
C HIS A 108 -9.02 9.33 -17.64
N ALA A 109 -8.39 9.66 -18.77
CA ALA A 109 -8.76 10.85 -19.54
C ALA A 109 -10.24 10.83 -19.95
N VAL A 110 -10.78 9.68 -20.38
CA VAL A 110 -12.21 9.54 -20.71
C VAL A 110 -13.10 9.72 -19.47
N ALA A 111 -12.76 9.07 -18.36
CA ALA A 111 -13.58 9.07 -17.15
C ALA A 111 -13.46 10.35 -16.30
N CYS A 112 -12.39 11.13 -16.49
CA CYS A 112 -12.01 12.28 -15.66
C CYS A 112 -11.84 13.57 -16.48
N GLY A 113 -12.65 13.76 -17.53
CA GLY A 113 -12.77 15.07 -18.20
C GLY A 113 -11.56 15.49 -19.01
N GLY A 114 -10.75 14.55 -19.49
CA GLY A 114 -9.55 14.78 -20.29
C GLY A 114 -8.31 15.13 -19.47
N GLU A 115 -8.37 15.01 -18.13
CA GLU A 115 -7.18 15.16 -17.28
C GLU A 115 -6.16 14.04 -17.57
N ALA A 116 -4.88 14.39 -17.59
CA ALA A 116 -3.79 13.44 -17.68
C ALA A 116 -3.37 12.97 -16.28
N PRO A 117 -3.33 11.66 -16.01
CA PRO A 117 -2.74 11.15 -14.77
C PRO A 117 -1.21 11.35 -14.76
N THR A 118 -0.64 11.40 -13.55
CA THR A 118 0.80 11.52 -13.30
C THR A 118 1.36 10.19 -12.83
N TYR A 119 2.39 9.72 -13.54
CA TYR A 119 3.13 8.50 -13.26
C TYR A 119 4.53 8.88 -12.74
N TYR A 120 4.78 8.50 -11.50
CA TYR A 120 6.06 8.64 -10.83
C TYR A 120 6.83 7.32 -11.03
N ALA A 121 8.00 7.39 -11.66
CA ALA A 121 8.77 6.20 -12.03
C ALA A 121 10.26 6.40 -11.71
N PRO A 122 11.02 5.30 -11.50
CA PRO A 122 12.47 5.36 -11.44
C PRO A 122 13.02 6.20 -12.60
N ALA A 123 13.87 7.18 -12.28
CA ALA A 123 14.38 8.18 -13.23
C ALA A 123 14.97 7.54 -14.51
N GLU A 124 15.59 6.37 -14.35
CA GLU A 124 16.26 5.59 -15.38
C GLU A 124 15.29 4.98 -16.42
N LEU A 125 13.99 4.90 -16.11
CA LEU A 125 12.95 4.33 -16.99
C LEU A 125 12.25 5.38 -17.85
N LEU A 126 12.42 6.67 -17.56
CA LEU A 126 11.69 7.73 -18.27
C LEU A 126 11.91 7.73 -19.78
N PRO A 127 13.14 7.61 -20.31
CA PRO A 127 13.35 7.60 -21.76
C PRO A 127 12.55 6.48 -22.46
N GLN A 128 12.47 5.30 -21.86
CA GLN A 128 11.75 4.14 -22.38
C GLN A 128 10.23 4.35 -22.26
N LEU A 129 9.75 4.90 -21.14
CA LEU A 129 8.33 5.22 -20.96
C LEU A 129 7.85 6.26 -21.98
N GLU A 130 8.66 7.28 -22.25
CA GLU A 130 8.39 8.30 -23.26
C GLU A 130 8.33 7.69 -24.67
N GLN A 131 9.29 6.82 -25.04
CA GLN A 131 9.25 6.09 -26.31
C GLN A 131 8.02 5.20 -26.45
N CYS A 132 7.64 4.49 -25.39
CA CYS A 132 6.42 3.69 -25.37
C CYS A 132 5.17 4.58 -25.52
N ARG A 133 5.15 5.76 -24.89
CA ARG A 133 4.05 6.73 -25.06
C ARG A 133 3.92 7.14 -26.51
N ASP A 134 5.02 7.53 -27.14
CA ASP A 134 5.01 8.00 -28.53
C ASP A 134 4.56 6.89 -29.49
N ALA A 135 5.00 5.65 -29.28
CA ALA A 135 4.52 4.49 -30.03
C ALA A 135 3.02 4.24 -29.84
N MET A 136 2.52 4.28 -28.60
CA MET A 136 1.10 4.10 -28.31
C MET A 136 0.24 5.26 -28.84
N MET A 137 0.73 6.49 -28.79
CA MET A 137 0.08 7.66 -29.40
C MET A 137 -0.01 7.56 -30.92
N ALA A 138 1.02 7.00 -31.57
CA ALA A 138 1.01 6.75 -33.01
C ALA A 138 -0.04 5.66 -33.38
N LEU A 139 -0.20 4.64 -32.54
CA LEU A 139 -1.20 3.58 -32.72
C LEU A 139 -2.64 4.04 -32.47
N ASP A 140 -2.91 4.81 -31.41
CA ASP A 140 -4.27 5.21 -31.00
C ASP A 140 -4.95 6.17 -32.00
N ALA A 141 -4.21 6.67 -32.99
CA ALA A 141 -4.61 7.65 -34.02
C ALA A 141 -5.21 8.95 -33.46
N SER A 142 -4.82 10.09 -34.02
CA SER A 142 -5.39 11.38 -33.59
C SER A 142 -6.81 11.55 -34.14
N CYS A 143 -7.80 11.81 -33.29
CA CYS A 143 -9.05 12.39 -33.78
C CYS A 143 -8.76 13.81 -34.27
N LEU A 144 -9.23 14.16 -35.48
CA LEU A 144 -9.23 15.53 -35.96
C LEU A 144 -10.15 16.36 -35.06
N HIS A 145 -9.62 17.39 -34.40
CA HIS A 145 -10.49 18.36 -33.76
C HIS A 145 -11.28 19.16 -34.80
N PRO A 146 -12.54 19.53 -34.51
CA PRO A 146 -13.33 20.42 -35.36
C PRO A 146 -12.63 21.75 -35.69
N ASN A 147 -11.71 22.18 -34.82
CA ASN A 147 -10.98 23.45 -34.93
C ASN A 147 -9.52 23.28 -35.43
N GLY A 148 -9.19 22.15 -36.08
CA GLY A 148 -7.88 21.97 -36.71
C GLY A 148 -6.73 21.78 -35.72
N GLY A 149 -6.71 20.64 -35.03
CA GLY A 149 -5.60 20.20 -34.18
C GLY A 149 -5.65 18.70 -33.92
N ARG A 150 -4.47 18.07 -33.74
CA ARG A 150 -4.37 16.68 -33.29
C ARG A 150 -4.39 16.67 -31.76
N LYS A 151 -5.34 15.99 -31.13
CA LYS A 151 -5.29 15.72 -29.68
C LYS A 151 -5.19 14.23 -29.46
N SER A 152 -4.04 13.80 -28.97
CA SER A 152 -3.91 12.46 -28.39
C SER A 152 -4.73 12.38 -27.12
N LEU A 153 -5.45 11.28 -26.96
CA LEU A 153 -6.21 11.00 -25.74
C LEU A 153 -5.40 10.11 -24.77
N VAL A 154 -4.18 9.73 -25.15
CA VAL A 154 -3.18 9.07 -24.30
C VAL A 154 -2.31 10.14 -23.63
N GLY A 155 -2.93 11.00 -22.83
CA GLY A 155 -2.22 11.99 -22.02
C GLY A 155 -1.64 11.34 -20.77
N ALA A 156 -0.31 11.28 -20.65
CA ALA A 156 0.38 10.78 -19.46
C ALA A 156 1.52 11.73 -19.10
N ILE A 157 1.61 12.11 -17.82
CA ILE A 157 2.70 12.93 -17.29
C ILE A 157 3.67 11.98 -16.58
N PHE A 158 4.90 11.85 -17.08
CA PHE A 158 5.95 11.08 -16.41
C PHE A 158 6.83 12.00 -15.57
N VAL A 159 7.07 11.59 -14.31
CA VAL A 159 7.92 12.31 -13.37
C VAL A 159 9.02 11.36 -12.89
N ALA A 160 10.27 11.79 -13.06
CA ALA A 160 11.44 11.07 -12.56
C ALA A 160 11.45 11.07 -11.04
N VAL A 161 11.71 9.90 -10.46
CA VAL A 161 11.88 9.71 -9.03
C VAL A 161 13.20 9.00 -8.76
N ARG A 162 13.92 9.49 -7.75
CA ARG A 162 15.16 8.92 -7.24
C ARG A 162 14.98 8.45 -5.79
N PRO A 163 15.82 7.50 -5.32
CA PRO A 163 15.86 7.15 -3.92
C PRO A 163 16.10 8.37 -3.02
N GLY A 164 15.26 8.56 -2.01
CA GLY A 164 15.31 9.70 -1.09
C GLY A 164 14.46 10.91 -1.52
N ASP A 165 13.80 10.86 -2.68
CA ASP A 165 12.85 11.88 -3.08
C ASP A 165 11.59 11.84 -2.23
N GLU A 166 10.97 13.01 -2.09
CA GLU A 166 9.68 13.17 -1.43
C GLU A 166 8.73 13.99 -2.32
N ILE A 167 7.56 13.43 -2.57
CA ILE A 167 6.59 13.92 -3.55
C ILE A 167 5.32 14.32 -2.80
N LEU A 168 4.99 15.61 -2.79
CA LEU A 168 3.72 16.09 -2.26
C LEU A 168 2.56 15.65 -3.17
N LEU A 169 1.53 15.01 -2.61
CA LEU A 169 0.30 14.62 -3.32
C LEU A 169 -0.61 15.85 -3.49
N LYS A 170 -0.26 16.71 -4.45
CA LYS A 170 -0.98 17.96 -4.72
C LYS A 170 -2.46 17.70 -5.01
N GLY A 171 -3.33 18.42 -4.33
CA GLY A 171 -4.79 18.28 -4.48
C GLY A 171 -5.41 17.15 -3.65
N ILE A 172 -4.62 16.41 -2.86
CA ILE A 172 -5.12 15.42 -1.91
C ILE A 172 -4.82 15.90 -0.48
N CYS A 173 -5.87 16.10 0.30
CA CYS A 173 -5.79 16.48 1.71
C CYS A 173 -6.92 15.82 2.50
N SER A 174 -6.72 15.68 3.81
CA SER A 174 -7.77 15.28 4.75
C SER A 174 -8.10 16.50 5.61
N GLY A 175 -9.28 17.08 5.37
CA GLY A 175 -9.64 18.38 5.94
C GLY A 175 -8.66 19.50 5.53
N SER A 176 -8.60 20.57 6.32
CA SER A 176 -7.71 21.71 6.06
C SER A 176 -6.32 21.59 6.69
N LYS A 177 -6.06 20.54 7.47
CA LYS A 177 -4.87 20.44 8.33
C LYS A 177 -3.91 19.32 7.93
N THR A 178 -4.35 18.35 7.14
CA THR A 178 -3.55 17.16 6.85
C THR A 178 -3.26 17.04 5.36
N SER A 179 -1.96 17.03 5.04
CA SER A 179 -1.42 16.81 3.69
C SER A 179 -0.74 15.45 3.60
N PHE A 180 -0.51 14.98 2.38
CA PHE A 180 0.10 13.67 2.14
C PHE A 180 1.32 13.79 1.22
N SER A 181 2.36 13.02 1.52
CA SER A 181 3.55 12.90 0.69
C SER A 181 3.91 11.44 0.43
N MET A 182 4.44 11.14 -0.74
CA MET A 182 5.06 9.87 -1.06
C MET A 182 6.59 9.99 -0.98
N ARG A 183 7.23 9.14 -0.20
CA ARG A 183 8.69 9.05 -0.05
C ARG A 183 9.18 7.82 -0.82
N ALA A 184 10.22 7.97 -1.64
CA ALA A 184 10.79 6.87 -2.41
C ALA A 184 12.08 6.36 -1.78
N PHE A 185 12.29 5.04 -1.76
CA PHE A 185 13.53 4.43 -1.28
C PHE A 185 14.03 3.35 -2.24
N ALA A 186 15.36 3.16 -2.28
CA ALA A 186 15.99 2.14 -3.10
C ALA A 186 15.68 0.74 -2.58
N VAL A 187 15.33 -0.16 -3.50
CA VAL A 187 15.21 -1.61 -3.29
C VAL A 187 16.15 -2.37 -4.23
N ASP A 188 16.28 -3.67 -4.02
CA ASP A 188 17.14 -4.54 -4.84
C ASP A 188 16.28 -5.52 -5.62
N HIS A 189 16.21 -5.31 -6.93
CA HIS A 189 15.46 -6.15 -7.85
C HIS A 189 16.35 -6.61 -9.01
N CYS A 190 17.45 -7.31 -8.67
CA CYS A 190 18.34 -7.96 -9.63
C CYS A 190 18.90 -6.98 -10.71
N GLY A 191 19.31 -5.79 -10.28
CA GLY A 191 19.89 -4.78 -11.17
C GLY A 191 18.89 -3.99 -12.03
N HIS A 192 17.58 -4.24 -11.91
CA HIS A 192 16.57 -3.35 -12.50
C HIS A 192 16.45 -2.06 -11.69
N PRO A 193 16.26 -0.89 -12.36
CA PRO A 193 15.86 0.33 -11.67
C PRO A 193 14.53 0.11 -10.94
N ALA A 194 14.58 0.11 -9.61
CA ALA A 194 13.47 -0.25 -8.75
C ALA A 194 13.40 0.63 -7.50
N LEU A 195 12.18 0.97 -7.10
CA LEU A 195 11.86 1.79 -5.93
C LEU A 195 10.76 1.14 -5.10
N GLY A 196 10.91 1.25 -3.78
CA GLY A 196 9.80 1.14 -2.84
C GLY A 196 9.30 2.53 -2.45
N TYR A 197 8.08 2.59 -1.89
CA TYR A 197 7.40 3.83 -1.56
C TYR A 197 6.77 3.83 -0.17
N ILE A 198 6.68 5.01 0.44
CA ILE A 198 6.04 5.23 1.74
C ILE A 198 5.12 6.45 1.67
N LEU A 199 3.86 6.22 1.99
CA LEU A 199 2.84 7.25 2.14
C LEU A 199 2.86 7.80 3.57
N VAL A 200 3.09 9.11 3.69
CA VAL A 200 3.16 9.82 4.97
C VAL A 200 2.07 10.88 5.02
N SER A 201 1.35 10.98 6.13
CA SER A 201 0.53 12.16 6.43
C SER A 201 1.29 13.15 7.29
N ARG A 202 1.08 14.44 7.01
CA ARG A 202 1.55 15.55 7.85
C ARG A 202 0.36 16.38 8.30
N SER A 203 0.11 16.37 9.60
CA SER A 203 -0.95 17.14 10.22
C SER A 203 -0.39 18.37 10.92
N SER A 204 -0.88 19.55 10.55
CA SER A 204 -0.55 20.79 11.25
C SER A 204 -1.12 20.76 12.67
N THR A 205 -0.27 21.08 13.64
CA THR A 205 -0.60 21.17 15.07
C THR A 205 -0.98 22.59 15.50
N GLY A 206 -0.93 23.56 14.59
CA GLY A 206 -1.26 24.96 14.85
C GLY A 206 -0.05 25.80 15.25
N LEU A 207 -0.30 26.87 16.01
CA LEU A 207 0.74 27.78 16.52
C LEU A 207 1.48 27.14 17.70
N LYS A 208 2.77 27.46 17.83
CA LYS A 208 3.52 27.15 19.05
C LYS A 208 2.85 27.79 20.26
N GLU A 209 2.98 27.14 21.42
CA GLU A 209 2.26 27.51 22.65
C GLU A 209 2.49 28.98 23.01
N GLU A 210 3.74 29.45 22.86
CA GLU A 210 4.15 30.84 23.11
C GLU A 210 3.47 31.88 22.20
N TYR A 211 2.84 31.47 21.11
CA TYR A 211 2.18 32.35 20.15
C TYR A 211 0.65 32.24 20.17
N GLN A 212 0.06 31.29 20.91
CA GLN A 212 -1.39 31.04 20.87
C GLN A 212 -2.22 32.17 21.46
N SER A 213 -1.67 32.95 22.40
CA SER A 213 -2.33 34.08 23.05
C SER A 213 -2.17 35.41 22.31
N LEU A 214 -1.34 35.46 21.26
CA LEU A 214 -1.06 36.68 20.51
C LEU A 214 -2.22 37.02 19.58
N ASP A 215 -2.46 38.33 19.42
CA ASP A 215 -3.46 38.80 18.46
C ASP A 215 -2.97 38.64 17.00
N LYS A 216 -3.91 38.77 16.06
CA LYS A 216 -3.62 38.65 14.62
C LYS A 216 -2.64 39.71 14.09
N SER A 217 -2.49 40.84 14.78
CA SER A 217 -1.52 41.87 14.36
C SER A 217 -0.11 41.43 14.75
N ALA A 218 0.09 41.07 16.01
CA ALA A 218 1.35 40.58 16.55
C ALA A 218 1.84 39.33 15.81
N LEU A 219 0.94 38.37 15.53
CA LEU A 219 1.27 37.19 14.72
C LEU A 219 1.72 37.56 13.31
N ARG A 220 1.09 38.55 12.66
CA ARG A 220 1.51 38.99 11.31
C ARG A 220 2.87 39.67 11.34
N ASP A 221 3.16 40.47 12.36
CA ASP A 221 4.44 41.16 12.49
C ASP A 221 5.57 40.17 12.74
N LEU A 222 5.35 39.17 13.59
CA LEU A 222 6.28 38.07 13.80
C LEU A 222 6.50 37.22 12.53
N ALA A 223 5.42 36.90 11.80
CA ALA A 223 5.54 36.17 10.53
C ALA A 223 6.35 36.97 9.49
N LYS A 224 6.11 38.29 9.38
CA LYS A 224 6.89 39.19 8.51
C LYS A 224 8.35 39.30 8.93
N ALA A 225 8.63 39.18 10.22
CA ALA A 225 9.99 39.11 10.76
C ALA A 225 10.66 37.73 10.54
N GLY A 226 9.99 36.78 9.87
CA GLY A 226 10.53 35.46 9.56
C GLY A 226 10.48 34.46 10.72
N VAL A 227 9.73 34.76 11.79
CA VAL A 227 9.61 33.86 12.95
C VAL A 227 8.77 32.63 12.58
N GLN A 228 9.28 31.44 12.90
CA GLN A 228 8.53 30.19 12.74
C GLN A 228 7.46 30.07 13.83
N LEU A 229 6.26 30.52 13.49
CA LEU A 229 5.10 30.54 14.39
C LEU A 229 4.42 29.19 14.57
N GLN A 230 4.52 28.30 13.58
CA GLN A 230 3.87 27.00 13.63
C GLN A 230 4.71 26.00 14.42
N SER A 231 4.03 25.18 15.21
CA SER A 231 4.61 23.98 15.79
C SER A 231 4.99 22.99 14.69
N ASP A 232 5.93 22.10 15.00
CA ASP A 232 6.31 21.05 14.07
C ASP A 232 5.09 20.16 13.75
N PRO A 233 4.91 19.79 12.48
CA PRO A 233 3.80 18.94 12.09
C PRO A 233 3.97 17.53 12.67
N ILE A 234 2.85 16.88 12.97
CA ILE A 234 2.87 15.46 13.32
C ILE A 234 2.89 14.66 12.02
N GLU A 235 3.90 13.81 11.88
CA GLU A 235 4.01 12.87 10.77
C GLU A 235 3.56 11.47 11.19
N ASN A 236 2.81 10.79 10.33
CA ASN A 236 2.52 9.36 10.48
C ASN A 236 2.87 8.60 9.21
N VAL A 237 3.53 7.46 9.36
CA VAL A 237 3.80 6.52 8.28
C VAL A 237 2.58 5.64 8.07
N GLU A 238 1.84 5.84 7.00
CA GLU A 238 0.54 5.22 6.82
C GLU A 238 0.59 3.93 6.03
N VAL A 239 1.20 3.97 4.85
CA VAL A 239 1.30 2.79 3.97
C VAL A 239 2.69 2.69 3.40
N ALA A 240 3.31 1.51 3.47
CA ALA A 240 4.53 1.19 2.77
C ALA A 240 4.24 0.20 1.63
N TYR A 241 4.93 0.38 0.50
CA TYR A 241 4.88 -0.49 -0.66
C TYR A 241 6.30 -0.88 -1.05
N THR A 242 6.60 -2.19 -1.06
CA THR A 242 7.97 -2.65 -1.33
C THR A 242 8.37 -2.55 -2.80
N GLY A 243 7.39 -2.65 -3.72
CA GLY A 243 7.71 -3.11 -5.07
C GLY A 243 8.25 -4.55 -5.03
N ASP A 244 8.76 -5.02 -6.15
CA ASP A 244 9.49 -6.29 -6.18
C ASP A 244 10.91 -6.08 -5.66
N THR A 245 11.35 -6.96 -4.77
CA THR A 245 12.63 -6.83 -4.08
C THR A 245 13.04 -8.14 -3.43
N CYS A 246 14.33 -8.36 -3.24
CA CYS A 246 14.85 -9.39 -2.35
C CYS A 246 15.19 -8.84 -0.95
N ALA A 247 15.62 -9.72 -0.04
CA ALA A 247 15.88 -9.33 1.35
C ALA A 247 16.98 -8.28 1.50
N SER A 248 18.05 -8.33 0.69
CA SER A 248 19.10 -7.30 0.67
C SER A 248 18.51 -5.91 0.43
N GLY A 249 17.51 -5.82 -0.44
CA GLY A 249 16.79 -4.59 -0.77
C GLY A 249 16.01 -3.99 0.39
N LEU A 250 15.61 -4.78 1.39
CA LEU A 250 14.90 -4.32 2.58
C LEU A 250 15.76 -4.26 3.84
N THR A 251 16.95 -4.85 3.81
CA THR A 251 17.94 -4.67 4.88
C THR A 251 18.66 -3.33 4.76
N PHE A 252 19.19 -2.85 5.89
CA PHE A 252 20.04 -1.68 5.97
C PHE A 252 21.22 -1.97 6.89
N ASP A 253 22.38 -1.41 6.54
CA ASP A 253 23.54 -1.41 7.41
C ASP A 253 23.37 -0.26 8.43
N PRO A 254 23.27 -0.55 9.74
CA PRO A 254 23.16 0.49 10.77
C PRO A 254 24.35 1.45 10.81
N SER A 255 25.49 1.06 10.23
CA SER A 255 26.73 1.86 10.21
C SER A 255 26.89 2.73 8.97
N ALA A 256 26.03 2.57 7.95
CA ALA A 256 26.10 3.37 6.73
C ALA A 256 25.61 4.80 6.96
N SER A 257 26.17 5.76 6.20
CA SER A 257 25.72 7.16 6.24
C SER A 257 24.21 7.25 5.97
N VAL A 258 23.46 7.88 6.89
CA VAL A 258 22.00 7.94 6.84
C VAL A 258 21.53 8.95 5.79
N GLY A 259 21.53 8.53 4.53
CA GLY A 259 20.83 9.25 3.46
C GLY A 259 19.31 9.10 3.60
N LYS A 260 18.53 10.03 3.01
CA LYS A 260 17.05 10.00 3.06
C LYS A 260 16.47 8.64 2.64
N SER A 261 17.03 8.00 1.60
CA SER A 261 16.57 6.68 1.17
C SER A 261 16.71 5.60 2.25
N VAL A 262 17.78 5.63 3.05
CA VAL A 262 17.99 4.65 4.14
C VAL A 262 16.99 4.91 5.26
N LEU A 263 16.81 6.18 5.63
CA LEU A 263 15.81 6.58 6.63
C LEU A 263 14.39 6.16 6.22
N TYR A 264 14.02 6.41 4.97
CA TYR A 264 12.71 6.01 4.45
C TYR A 264 12.58 4.49 4.48
N LYS A 265 13.58 3.73 4.02
CA LYS A 265 13.56 2.26 4.14
C LYS A 265 13.37 1.78 5.58
N GLN A 266 13.98 2.42 6.57
CA GLN A 266 13.76 2.10 7.99
C GLN A 266 12.31 2.38 8.43
N GLN A 267 11.73 3.50 7.97
CA GLN A 267 10.34 3.88 8.25
C GLN A 267 9.32 2.88 7.68
N LEU A 268 9.66 2.11 6.63
CA LEU A 268 8.77 1.09 6.05
C LEU A 268 8.15 0.20 7.11
N PHE A 269 8.97 -0.28 8.06
CA PHE A 269 8.52 -1.22 9.07
C PHE A 269 7.71 -0.57 10.20
N GLN A 270 7.57 0.75 10.19
CA GLN A 270 6.73 1.52 11.12
C GLN A 270 5.34 1.84 10.53
N ALA A 271 5.10 1.52 9.25
CA ALA A 271 3.84 1.84 8.57
C ALA A 271 2.63 1.13 9.21
N ASP A 272 1.47 1.77 9.24
CA ASP A 272 0.23 1.12 9.66
C ASP A 272 -0.11 -0.09 8.75
N VAL A 273 0.13 0.04 7.44
CA VAL A 273 -0.06 -1.01 6.44
C VAL A 273 1.21 -1.22 5.63
N ILE A 274 1.69 -2.46 5.53
CA ILE A 274 2.83 -2.84 4.68
C ILE A 274 2.33 -3.72 3.55
N LEU A 275 2.40 -3.23 2.33
CA LEU A 275 2.22 -4.00 1.10
C LEU A 275 3.59 -4.58 0.73
N CYS A 276 3.77 -5.89 0.94
CA CYS A 276 5.04 -6.60 0.78
C CYS A 276 4.94 -7.66 -0.31
N GLU A 277 5.85 -7.66 -1.28
CA GLU A 277 5.93 -8.77 -2.22
C GLU A 277 6.25 -10.08 -1.48
N LEU A 278 5.76 -11.20 -1.98
CA LEU A 278 6.14 -12.51 -1.48
C LEU A 278 5.99 -13.56 -2.58
N THR A 279 7.03 -13.68 -3.39
CA THR A 279 6.98 -14.52 -4.59
C THR A 279 7.28 -16.00 -4.30
N TYR A 280 8.23 -16.28 -3.41
CA TYR A 280 8.70 -17.64 -3.10
C TYR A 280 8.17 -18.13 -1.74
N LEU A 281 7.29 -19.14 -1.78
CA LEU A 281 6.51 -19.59 -0.62
C LEU A 281 6.96 -20.92 -0.02
N ASP A 282 7.87 -21.65 -0.68
CA ASP A 282 8.21 -23.00 -0.25
C ASP A 282 9.23 -22.96 0.89
N SER A 283 8.73 -23.02 2.13
CA SER A 283 9.57 -23.02 3.33
C SER A 283 10.41 -24.29 3.49
N THR A 284 10.20 -25.31 2.66
CA THR A 284 11.00 -26.54 2.67
C THR A 284 12.21 -26.47 1.72
N GLU A 285 12.28 -25.46 0.85
CA GLU A 285 13.46 -25.25 0.01
C GLU A 285 14.70 -24.97 0.86
N ASN A 286 15.83 -25.54 0.44
CA ASN A 286 17.13 -25.31 1.07
C ASN A 286 17.72 -23.94 0.69
N GLU A 287 18.97 -23.66 1.10
CA GLU A 287 19.66 -22.40 0.76
C GLU A 287 19.64 -22.08 -0.74
N THR A 288 19.61 -23.08 -1.61
CA THR A 288 19.52 -22.89 -3.06
C THR A 288 18.20 -22.25 -3.49
N GLY A 289 17.08 -22.52 -2.81
CA GLY A 289 15.79 -21.87 -3.09
C GLY A 289 15.80 -20.39 -2.70
N LYS A 290 16.32 -20.07 -1.52
CA LYS A 290 16.54 -18.68 -1.08
C LYS A 290 17.46 -17.92 -2.02
N GLN A 291 18.59 -18.52 -2.42
CA GLN A 291 19.50 -17.91 -3.38
C GLN A 291 18.81 -17.66 -4.73
N ARG A 292 17.98 -18.60 -5.20
CA ARG A 292 17.20 -18.41 -6.44
C ARG A 292 16.23 -17.24 -6.35
N ALA A 293 15.61 -17.01 -5.19
CA ALA A 293 14.75 -15.85 -4.98
C ALA A 293 15.57 -14.55 -5.04
N ALA A 294 16.70 -14.50 -4.33
CA ALA A 294 17.61 -13.36 -4.33
C ALA A 294 18.19 -13.05 -5.73
N ASP A 295 18.63 -14.07 -6.47
CA ASP A 295 19.15 -13.96 -7.85
C ASP A 295 18.10 -13.44 -8.84
N ARG A 296 16.81 -13.53 -8.49
CA ARG A 296 15.71 -12.97 -9.27
C ARG A 296 15.12 -11.71 -8.65
N GLY A 297 15.73 -11.18 -7.60
CA GLY A 297 15.30 -9.96 -6.95
C GLY A 297 13.96 -10.09 -6.24
N HIS A 298 13.67 -11.24 -5.63
CA HIS A 298 12.41 -11.51 -4.93
C HIS A 298 12.59 -12.02 -3.50
N LEU A 299 11.53 -11.88 -2.69
CA LEU A 299 11.51 -12.38 -1.32
C LEU A 299 11.19 -13.88 -1.25
N HIS A 300 11.92 -14.56 -0.36
CA HIS A 300 11.59 -15.90 0.10
C HIS A 300 10.94 -15.87 1.49
N ILE A 301 9.92 -16.71 1.71
CA ILE A 301 9.16 -16.73 2.97
C ILE A 301 10.04 -16.91 4.22
N CYS A 302 11.10 -17.71 4.13
CA CYS A 302 12.06 -17.93 5.21
C CYS A 302 12.88 -16.69 5.60
N GLU A 303 12.87 -15.62 4.81
CA GLU A 303 13.59 -14.39 5.12
C GLU A 303 12.74 -13.42 5.96
N LEU A 304 11.42 -13.61 5.98
CA LEU A 304 10.47 -12.69 6.62
C LEU A 304 10.67 -12.59 8.13
N GLU A 305 11.03 -13.69 8.80
CA GLU A 305 11.30 -13.66 10.23
C GLU A 305 12.41 -12.67 10.57
N LYS A 306 13.53 -12.74 9.85
CA LYS A 306 14.67 -11.84 10.06
C LYS A 306 14.32 -10.40 9.71
N LEU A 307 13.59 -10.18 8.62
CA LEU A 307 13.20 -8.84 8.18
C LEU A 307 12.28 -8.15 9.21
N PHE A 308 11.28 -8.87 9.72
CA PHE A 308 10.32 -8.31 10.68
C PHE A 308 10.72 -8.44 12.15
N ALA A 309 11.72 -9.24 12.51
CA ALA A 309 12.29 -9.24 13.86
C ALA A 309 13.20 -8.02 14.07
N ASN A 310 14.03 -7.69 13.08
CA ASN A 310 14.94 -6.55 13.16
C ASN A 310 14.22 -5.20 13.18
N SER A 311 12.97 -5.13 12.72
CA SER A 311 12.17 -3.92 12.80
C SER A 311 11.61 -3.60 14.19
N VAL A 312 11.58 -4.58 15.10
CA VAL A 312 11.15 -4.38 16.50
C VAL A 312 12.21 -3.61 17.30
N ILE A 313 13.49 -3.71 16.91
CA ILE A 313 14.64 -3.13 17.62
C ILE A 313 14.87 -1.64 17.27
N VAL A 314 14.32 -1.14 16.16
CA VAL A 314 14.55 0.25 15.71
C VAL A 314 13.73 1.29 16.50
N GLY A 315 12.86 0.85 17.42
CA GLY A 315 12.04 1.73 18.25
C GLY A 315 12.72 2.26 19.53
N ASP A 316 13.74 1.58 20.02
CA ASP A 316 14.53 1.94 21.21
C ASP A 316 15.79 1.08 21.18
N GLY A 317 16.98 1.66 21.32
CA GLY A 317 18.27 0.97 21.17
C GLY A 317 18.58 -0.08 22.25
N THR A 318 17.57 -0.64 22.90
CA THR A 318 17.67 -1.60 23.99
C THR A 318 17.56 -3.03 23.46
N LYS A 319 18.52 -3.87 23.87
CA LYS A 319 18.54 -5.30 23.55
C LYS A 319 17.38 -6.04 24.26
N PRO A 320 16.90 -7.17 23.71
CA PRO A 320 15.69 -7.86 24.18
C PRO A 320 15.74 -8.42 25.62
N ASP A 321 16.92 -8.56 26.23
CA ASP A 321 17.09 -9.36 27.44
C ASP A 321 17.02 -8.57 28.77
N GLU A 322 16.91 -7.23 28.75
CA GLU A 322 16.95 -6.40 29.98
C GLU A 322 15.71 -5.54 30.26
N ALA A 323 14.66 -5.58 29.43
CA ALA A 323 13.48 -4.70 29.58
C ALA A 323 12.20 -5.47 29.98
N ALA A 324 12.15 -5.98 31.21
CA ALA A 324 10.93 -6.61 31.74
C ALA A 324 9.95 -5.64 32.44
N GLU A 325 10.29 -4.35 32.65
CA GLU A 325 9.43 -3.44 33.44
C GLU A 325 9.06 -2.10 32.80
N THR A 326 9.40 -1.84 31.54
CA THR A 326 8.87 -0.67 30.80
C THR A 326 8.65 -1.03 29.34
N ILE A 327 7.44 -1.50 29.02
CA ILE A 327 7.02 -1.83 27.64
C ILE A 327 6.90 -0.52 26.83
N PRO A 328 7.75 -0.27 25.82
CA PRO A 328 7.65 0.95 25.02
C PRO A 328 6.44 0.91 24.09
N LYS A 329 5.89 2.09 23.76
CA LYS A 329 4.80 2.31 22.78
C LYS A 329 4.98 1.54 21.45
N CYS A 330 6.22 1.22 21.06
CA CYS A 330 6.57 0.49 19.84
C CYS A 330 5.92 -0.91 19.75
N LEU A 331 5.75 -1.62 20.88
CA LEU A 331 5.06 -2.92 20.91
C LEU A 331 3.54 -2.79 20.72
N THR A 332 2.94 -1.64 21.05
CA THR A 332 1.50 -1.38 20.85
C THR A 332 1.16 -1.08 19.39
N THR A 333 2.10 -0.50 18.62
CA THR A 333 1.94 -0.26 17.18
C THR A 333 2.11 -1.55 16.37
N ALA A 334 3.04 -2.42 16.77
CA ALA A 334 3.28 -3.72 16.12
C ALA A 334 2.03 -4.64 16.13
N GLN A 335 1.16 -4.53 17.14
CA GLN A 335 -0.10 -5.27 17.22
C GLN A 335 -1.20 -4.70 16.30
N LYS A 336 -1.09 -3.45 15.82
CA LYS A 336 -2.05 -2.81 14.91
C LYS A 336 -1.60 -2.83 13.44
N GLN A 337 -0.30 -2.99 13.18
CA GLN A 337 0.26 -3.00 11.82
C GLN A 337 -0.27 -4.17 11.01
N GLN A 338 -0.80 -3.91 9.82
CA GLN A 338 -1.30 -4.92 8.89
C GLN A 338 -0.28 -5.19 7.78
N ILE A 339 0.01 -6.47 7.48
CA ILE A 339 0.88 -6.84 6.35
C ILE A 339 0.02 -7.45 5.24
N VAL A 340 0.26 -7.06 4.00
CA VAL A 340 -0.42 -7.57 2.81
C VAL A 340 0.61 -8.19 1.91
N PHE A 341 0.58 -9.52 1.79
CA PHE A 341 1.43 -10.21 0.83
C PHE A 341 0.77 -10.20 -0.55
N TYR A 342 1.53 -9.75 -1.55
CA TYR A 342 1.15 -9.74 -2.97
C TYR A 342 2.25 -10.39 -3.81
N HIS A 343 2.11 -10.37 -5.15
CA HIS A 343 3.09 -10.92 -6.09
C HIS A 343 3.28 -12.44 -5.98
N LEU A 344 2.20 -13.16 -5.71
CA LEU A 344 2.28 -14.62 -5.56
C LEU A 344 2.54 -15.30 -6.92
N SER A 345 3.41 -16.31 -6.90
CA SER A 345 3.67 -17.15 -8.08
C SER A 345 2.46 -18.02 -8.44
N GLY A 346 2.19 -18.16 -9.74
CA GLY A 346 1.20 -19.13 -10.25
C GLY A 346 1.53 -20.59 -9.91
N ARG A 347 2.78 -20.91 -9.55
CA ARG A 347 3.18 -22.25 -9.06
C ARG A 347 2.54 -22.61 -7.72
N SER A 348 2.14 -21.60 -6.95
CA SER A 348 1.47 -21.75 -5.66
C SER A 348 -0.05 -21.86 -5.80
N SER A 349 -0.60 -21.78 -7.02
CA SER A 349 -2.02 -22.06 -7.26
C SER A 349 -2.37 -23.51 -6.88
N PRO A 350 -3.62 -23.76 -6.44
CA PRO A 350 -4.72 -22.82 -6.29
C PRO A 350 -4.60 -21.95 -5.00
N ALA A 351 -5.53 -21.03 -4.72
CA ALA A 351 -5.38 -20.04 -3.64
C ALA A 351 -5.18 -20.69 -2.25
N THR A 352 -5.87 -21.79 -1.97
CA THR A 352 -5.71 -22.57 -0.73
C THR A 352 -4.28 -23.05 -0.53
N ARG A 353 -3.64 -23.58 -1.57
CA ARG A 353 -2.22 -24.02 -1.49
C ARG A 353 -1.31 -22.86 -1.11
N ALA A 354 -1.46 -21.71 -1.76
CA ALA A 354 -0.66 -20.53 -1.42
C ALA A 354 -0.89 -20.08 0.03
N LEU A 355 -2.15 -20.06 0.48
CA LEU A 355 -2.52 -19.70 1.85
C LEU A 355 -1.96 -20.69 2.88
N ASP A 356 -1.97 -22.00 2.60
CA ASP A 356 -1.36 -23.02 3.45
C ASP A 356 0.16 -22.84 3.54
N MET A 357 0.85 -22.67 2.40
CA MET A 357 2.30 -22.43 2.38
C MET A 357 2.67 -21.17 3.18
N ILE A 358 1.89 -20.09 3.05
CA ILE A 358 2.08 -18.85 3.83
C ILE A 358 1.77 -19.09 5.31
N ALA A 359 0.65 -19.74 5.64
CA ALA A 359 0.24 -20.02 7.00
C ALA A 359 1.28 -20.85 7.76
N ASP A 360 1.83 -21.87 7.11
CA ASP A 360 2.72 -22.83 7.74
C ASP A 360 4.16 -22.31 7.75
N GLY A 361 4.59 -21.57 6.71
CA GLY A 361 5.92 -20.99 6.60
C GLY A 361 6.15 -19.69 7.38
N LEU A 362 5.09 -18.96 7.74
CA LEU A 362 5.24 -17.72 8.53
C LEU A 362 5.46 -17.99 10.02
N PRO A 363 6.31 -17.18 10.69
CA PRO A 363 6.36 -17.10 12.15
C PRO A 363 4.99 -16.82 12.75
N ARG A 364 4.63 -17.50 13.85
CA ARG A 364 3.30 -17.40 14.48
C ARG A 364 2.91 -15.96 14.83
N TYR A 365 3.87 -15.16 15.28
CA TYR A 365 3.64 -13.75 15.67
C TYR A 365 3.27 -12.83 14.49
N LEU A 366 3.61 -13.22 13.25
CA LEU A 366 3.23 -12.46 12.05
C LEU A 366 1.83 -12.84 11.55
N ARG A 367 1.40 -14.10 11.75
CA ARG A 367 0.16 -14.61 11.12
C ARG A 367 -1.08 -13.79 11.43
N SER A 368 -1.18 -13.28 12.66
CA SER A 368 -2.38 -12.60 13.15
C SER A 368 -2.67 -11.27 12.47
N ARG A 369 -1.68 -10.69 11.82
CA ARG A 369 -1.73 -9.38 11.17
C ARG A 369 -1.55 -9.45 9.65
N CYS A 370 -1.45 -10.65 9.10
CA CYS A 370 -1.24 -10.88 7.67
C CYS A 370 -2.55 -11.02 6.91
N HIS A 371 -2.56 -10.39 5.75
CA HIS A 371 -3.54 -10.50 4.70
C HIS A 371 -2.81 -10.93 3.42
N VAL A 372 -3.52 -11.62 2.52
CA VAL A 372 -2.92 -12.12 1.28
C VAL A 372 -3.81 -11.73 0.10
N ALA A 373 -3.24 -11.06 -0.89
CA ALA A 373 -3.91 -10.70 -2.15
C ALA A 373 -4.04 -11.94 -3.06
N VAL A 374 -5.01 -12.79 -2.77
CA VAL A 374 -5.17 -14.12 -3.40
C VAL A 374 -6.13 -14.15 -4.60
N ALA A 375 -6.80 -13.04 -4.90
CA ALA A 375 -7.83 -12.99 -5.94
C ALA A 375 -7.36 -13.52 -7.32
N SER A 376 -6.06 -13.41 -7.61
CA SER A 376 -5.44 -13.86 -8.86
C SER A 376 -5.14 -15.37 -8.93
N LEU A 377 -5.21 -16.08 -7.80
CA LEU A 377 -4.95 -17.52 -7.70
C LEU A 377 -6.21 -18.37 -7.48
N LEU A 378 -7.38 -17.73 -7.34
CA LEU A 378 -8.65 -18.42 -7.10
C LEU A 378 -9.04 -19.30 -8.28
N SER A 379 -9.18 -20.60 -8.03
CA SER A 379 -9.86 -21.52 -8.93
C SER A 379 -11.38 -21.32 -8.91
N THR A 380 -12.09 -21.82 -9.92
CA THR A 380 -13.57 -21.75 -9.97
C THR A 380 -14.22 -22.40 -8.75
N GLY A 381 -13.69 -23.52 -8.26
CA GLY A 381 -14.20 -24.19 -7.06
C GLY A 381 -13.97 -23.37 -5.77
N GLU A 382 -12.84 -22.69 -5.66
CA GLU A 382 -12.49 -21.88 -4.49
C GLU A 382 -13.29 -20.59 -4.37
N LYS A 383 -13.78 -20.04 -5.49
CA LYS A 383 -14.70 -18.88 -5.42
C LYS A 383 -15.93 -19.19 -4.57
N ASN A 384 -16.40 -20.43 -4.59
CA ASN A 384 -17.53 -20.86 -3.77
C ASN A 384 -17.12 -21.14 -2.32
N SER A 385 -16.03 -21.87 -2.10
CA SER A 385 -15.64 -22.32 -0.75
C SER A 385 -14.97 -21.21 0.10
N LEU A 386 -14.16 -20.36 -0.53
CA LEU A 386 -13.49 -19.22 0.10
C LEU A 386 -14.27 -17.90 -0.07
N GLY A 387 -15.37 -17.89 -0.83
CA GLY A 387 -16.09 -16.67 -1.21
C GLY A 387 -16.42 -15.73 -0.04
N ARG A 388 -16.79 -16.28 1.12
CA ARG A 388 -17.11 -15.51 2.33
C ARG A 388 -15.89 -14.92 3.05
N LEU A 389 -14.68 -15.42 2.76
CA LEU A 389 -13.43 -14.95 3.36
C LEU A 389 -12.78 -13.84 2.52
N ILE A 390 -13.08 -13.80 1.22
CA ILE A 390 -12.51 -12.81 0.29
C ILE A 390 -13.13 -11.45 0.62
N GLN A 391 -12.29 -10.52 1.02
CA GLN A 391 -12.66 -9.13 1.25
C GLN A 391 -12.89 -8.41 -0.09
N PRO A 392 -13.66 -7.31 -0.12
CA PRO A 392 -13.93 -6.57 -1.36
C PRO A 392 -12.68 -6.10 -2.12
N ASN A 393 -11.57 -5.91 -1.41
CA ASN A 393 -10.28 -5.53 -1.98
C ASN A 393 -9.50 -6.70 -2.60
N GLY A 394 -10.04 -7.92 -2.61
CA GLY A 394 -9.40 -9.12 -3.17
C GLY A 394 -8.46 -9.87 -2.21
N CYS A 395 -8.39 -9.44 -0.95
CA CYS A 395 -7.53 -10.06 0.06
C CYS A 395 -8.30 -11.08 0.93
N ILE A 396 -7.57 -12.02 1.52
CA ILE A 396 -8.04 -12.87 2.63
C ILE A 396 -7.17 -12.59 3.86
N SER A 397 -7.79 -12.42 5.03
CA SER A 397 -7.07 -12.41 6.31
C SER A 397 -6.59 -13.82 6.64
N LEU A 398 -5.30 -13.97 6.97
CA LEU A 398 -4.74 -15.28 7.29
C LEU A 398 -5.39 -15.91 8.54
N ASN A 399 -5.75 -15.09 9.53
CA ASN A 399 -6.55 -15.55 10.69
C ASN A 399 -7.91 -16.10 10.28
N ALA A 400 -8.64 -15.39 9.40
CA ALA A 400 -9.94 -15.85 8.93
C ALA A 400 -9.83 -17.14 8.13
N TYR A 401 -8.75 -17.29 7.35
CA TYR A 401 -8.43 -18.52 6.63
C TYR A 401 -8.12 -19.69 7.58
N LEU A 402 -7.25 -19.51 8.56
CA LEU A 402 -6.92 -20.54 9.56
C LEU A 402 -8.16 -21.00 10.32
N ALA A 403 -8.98 -20.06 10.78
CA ALA A 403 -10.25 -20.36 11.46
C ALA A 403 -11.29 -21.03 10.55
N TRP A 404 -11.16 -20.93 9.22
CA TRP A 404 -11.97 -21.67 8.27
C TRP A 404 -11.40 -23.06 7.99
N ARG A 405 -10.07 -23.16 7.85
CA ARG A 405 -9.31 -24.39 7.58
C ARG A 405 -9.52 -25.43 8.68
N GLU A 406 -9.58 -24.99 9.94
CA GLU A 406 -9.71 -25.84 11.13
C GLU A 406 -11.16 -26.25 11.45
N ARG A 407 -12.17 -25.78 10.70
CA ARG A 407 -13.56 -26.19 10.92
C ARG A 407 -13.78 -27.64 10.49
N PRO A 408 -14.54 -28.43 11.27
CA PRO A 408 -15.03 -29.72 10.80
C PRO A 408 -15.83 -29.50 9.50
N LYS A 409 -15.49 -30.26 8.45
CA LYS A 409 -16.12 -30.16 7.13
C LYS A 409 -17.27 -31.15 6.97
#